data_AF-A0A920TS14-F1
#
_entry.id   AF-A0A920TS14-F1
#
_cell.length_a   1.000
_cell.length_b   1.000
_cell.length_c   1.000
_cell.angle_alpha   90.00
_cell.angle_beta   90.00
_cell.angle_gamma   90.00
#
_symmetry.space_group_name_H-M   'P 1'
#
loop_
_entity.id
_entity.type
_entity.pdbx_description
1 polymer ?
#
loop_
_entity_poly.entity_id
_entity_poly.type
_entity_poly.pdbx_seq_one_letter_code
_entity_poly.pdbx_strand_id
1 'polypeptide(L)'
;MITATTSDEPTISEAAVRQSLAEREDTVGPLLIIDLAIPRDVDPAVAELEGIRLLTLDDVKSRLDRHMSLRLGEVGPAEAVVDNVVDTHLLVRNPQKWRP
;
A
#
# COMPACT_ATOMS: atom_id res chain seq x y z
N MET A 1 -13.20 -8.20 -1.00
CA MET A 1 -12.93 -7.66 0.35
C MET A 1 -11.84 -6.61 0.24
N ILE A 2 -11.94 -5.51 0.98
CA ILE A 2 -10.90 -4.49 1.07
C ILE A 2 -10.55 -4.34 2.56
N THR A 3 -9.26 -4.33 2.87
CA THR A 3 -8.74 -4.13 4.23
C THR A 3 -7.77 -2.94 4.22
N ALA A 4 -7.84 -2.12 5.27
CA ALA A 4 -7.09 -0.87 5.41
C ALA A 4 -7.12 -0.40 6.87
N THR A 5 -6.83 -1.30 7.81
CA THR A 5 -6.75 -0.97 9.23
C THR A 5 -5.36 -0.47 9.62
N THR A 6 -5.20 -0.10 10.89
CA THR A 6 -3.92 0.31 11.50
C THR A 6 -3.47 -0.67 12.58
N SER A 7 -3.95 -1.91 12.52
CA SER A 7 -3.55 -2.98 13.45
C SER A 7 -2.06 -3.31 13.29
N ASP A 8 -1.40 -3.61 14.41
CA ASP A 8 0.00 -4.05 14.42
C ASP A 8 0.14 -5.54 14.04
N GLU A 9 -0.95 -6.31 14.13
CA GLU A 9 -1.01 -7.73 13.75
C GLU A 9 -2.09 -7.98 12.69
N PRO A 10 -1.93 -9.03 11.84
CA PRO A 10 -2.96 -9.42 10.89
C PRO A 10 -4.29 -9.72 11.58
N THR A 11 -5.34 -9.02 11.16
CA THR A 11 -6.70 -9.17 11.68
C THR A 11 -7.48 -10.27 10.97
N ILE A 12 -7.06 -10.64 9.76
CA ILE A 12 -7.67 -11.72 8.96
C ILE A 12 -6.71 -12.91 8.90
N SER A 13 -7.06 -14.00 9.58
CA SER A 13 -6.27 -15.23 9.62
C SER A 13 -6.58 -16.18 8.46
N GLU A 14 -5.61 -17.02 8.11
CA GLU A 14 -5.76 -18.07 7.11
C GLU A 14 -6.87 -19.07 7.47
N ALA A 15 -6.96 -19.47 8.73
CA ALA A 15 -8.00 -20.36 9.22
C ALA A 15 -9.42 -19.80 9.02
N ALA A 16 -9.63 -18.51 9.32
CA ALA A 16 -10.94 -17.87 9.15
C ALA A 16 -11.34 -17.79 7.68
N VAL A 17 -10.38 -17.47 6.80
CA VAL A 17 -10.63 -17.43 5.35
C VAL A 17 -10.92 -18.83 4.80
N ARG A 18 -10.16 -19.84 5.22
CA ARG A 18 -10.38 -21.24 4.82
C ARG A 18 -11.76 -21.74 5.22
N GLN A 19 -12.21 -21.42 6.43
CA GLN A 19 -13.57 -21.75 6.87
C GLN A 19 -14.62 -21.07 5.98
N SER A 20 -14.45 -19.77 5.70
CA SER A 20 -15.37 -19.04 4.83
C SER A 20 -15.40 -19.59 3.40
N LEU A 21 -14.29 -20.10 2.87
CA LEU A 21 -14.24 -20.75 1.56
C LEU A 21 -15.00 -22.09 1.56
N ALA A 22 -14.91 -22.88 2.63
CA ALA A 22 -15.61 -24.16 2.73
C ALA A 22 -17.15 -24.01 2.72
N GLU A 23 -17.66 -22.84 3.10
CA GLU A 23 -19.09 -22.52 3.11
C GLU A 23 -19.58 -21.92 1.78
N ARG A 24 -18.69 -21.70 0.82
CA ARG A 24 -19.02 -21.14 -0.50
C ARG A 24 -19.38 -22.23 -1.49
N GLU A 25 -20.33 -21.93 -2.38
CA GLU A 25 -20.59 -22.78 -3.54
C GLU A 25 -19.44 -22.72 -4.55
N ASP A 26 -19.06 -23.87 -5.11
CA ASP A 26 -17.98 -23.99 -6.12
C ASP A 26 -18.25 -23.19 -7.41
N THR A 27 -19.52 -22.80 -7.65
CA THR A 27 -19.92 -21.96 -8.80
C THR A 27 -19.51 -20.50 -8.63
N VAL A 28 -19.17 -20.09 -7.41
CA VAL A 28 -18.75 -18.73 -7.08
C VAL A 28 -17.25 -18.61 -7.35
N GLY A 29 -16.90 -17.70 -8.26
CA GLY A 29 -15.50 -17.44 -8.62
C GLY A 29 -14.62 -17.00 -7.43
N PRO A 30 -13.30 -16.85 -7.68
CA PRO A 30 -12.33 -16.63 -6.60
C PRO A 30 -12.64 -15.38 -5.77
N LEU A 31 -12.41 -15.47 -4.45
CA LEU A 31 -12.49 -14.34 -3.54
C LEU A 31 -11.33 -13.37 -3.81
N LEU A 32 -11.68 -12.18 -4.29
CA LEU A 32 -10.74 -11.07 -4.38
C LEU A 32 -10.60 -10.39 -3.03
N ILE A 33 -9.37 -10.33 -2.52
CA ILE A 33 -8.97 -9.59 -1.32
C ILE A 33 -7.98 -8.50 -1.75
N ILE A 34 -8.22 -7.27 -1.32
CA ILE A 34 -7.34 -6.13 -1.56
C ILE A 34 -6.86 -5.64 -0.20
N ASP A 35 -5.58 -5.87 0.11
CA ASP A 35 -4.94 -5.49 1.37
C ASP A 35 -4.10 -4.22 1.20
N LEU A 36 -4.58 -3.13 1.77
CA LEU A 36 -3.97 -1.80 1.66
C LEU A 36 -3.24 -1.37 2.95
N ALA A 37 -3.21 -2.22 3.99
CA ALA A 37 -2.66 -1.87 5.29
C ALA A 37 -1.13 -2.05 5.37
N ILE A 38 -0.50 -1.24 6.24
CA ILE A 38 0.91 -1.37 6.64
C ILE A 38 0.98 -1.11 8.16
N PRO A 39 1.33 -2.11 9.00
CA PRO A 39 1.53 -3.53 8.68
C PRO A 39 0.29 -4.21 8.06
N ARG A 40 0.48 -5.36 7.39
CA ARG A 40 -0.57 -6.03 6.60
C ARG A 40 -1.73 -6.55 7.47
N ASP A 41 -2.96 -6.41 6.97
CA ASP A 41 -4.17 -6.85 7.68
C ASP A 41 -4.43 -8.36 7.52
N VAL A 42 -4.00 -8.93 6.39
CA VAL A 42 -4.31 -10.31 6.03
C VAL A 42 -3.11 -11.20 6.29
N ASP A 43 -3.26 -12.39 6.86
CA ASP A 43 -2.16 -13.34 7.01
C ASP A 43 -1.54 -13.71 5.64
N PRO A 44 -0.20 -13.70 5.47
CA PRO A 44 0.48 -14.17 4.25
C PRO A 44 0.01 -15.52 3.70
N ALA A 45 -0.29 -16.48 4.57
CA ALA A 45 -0.70 -17.82 4.16
C ALA A 45 -2.04 -17.85 3.40
N VAL A 46 -2.86 -16.80 3.50
CA VAL A 46 -4.12 -16.66 2.74
C VAL A 46 -3.88 -16.66 1.23
N ALA A 47 -2.71 -16.19 0.76
CA ALA A 47 -2.39 -16.17 -0.66
C ALA A 47 -2.22 -17.58 -1.27
N GLU A 48 -1.95 -18.58 -0.44
CA GLU A 48 -1.73 -19.98 -0.85
C GLU A 48 -3.04 -20.79 -0.95
N LEU A 49 -4.17 -20.21 -0.52
CA LEU A 49 -5.47 -20.86 -0.57
C LEU A 49 -6.02 -20.89 -1.99
N GLU A 50 -6.50 -22.05 -2.42
CA GLU A 50 -7.24 -22.17 -3.67
C GLU A 50 -8.52 -21.31 -3.63
N GLY A 51 -8.83 -20.66 -4.75
CA GLY A 51 -9.97 -19.75 -4.82
C GLY A 51 -9.71 -18.37 -4.21
N ILE A 52 -8.48 -18.02 -3.80
CA ILE A 52 -8.10 -16.67 -3.38
C ILE A 52 -7.37 -15.91 -4.48
N ARG A 53 -7.67 -14.63 -4.58
CA ARG A 53 -6.88 -13.62 -5.30
C ARG A 53 -6.54 -12.51 -4.32
N LEU A 54 -5.33 -12.51 -3.77
CA LEU A 54 -4.84 -11.44 -2.89
C LEU A 54 -4.09 -10.40 -3.73
N LEU A 55 -4.48 -9.13 -3.59
CA LEU A 55 -3.77 -7.98 -4.11
C LEU A 55 -3.31 -7.12 -2.94
N THR A 56 -2.03 -6.80 -2.89
CA THR A 56 -1.43 -5.99 -1.84
C THR A 56 -1.10 -4.59 -2.36
N LEU A 57 -0.80 -3.67 -1.43
CA LEU A 57 -0.30 -2.35 -1.79
C LEU A 57 1.01 -2.42 -2.59
N ASP A 58 1.87 -3.42 -2.34
CA ASP A 58 3.12 -3.60 -3.09
C ASP A 58 2.86 -4.09 -4.53
N ASP A 59 1.84 -4.92 -4.75
CA ASP A 59 1.39 -5.29 -6.11
C ASP A 59 0.92 -4.07 -6.90
N VAL A 60 0.22 -3.15 -6.22
CA VAL A 60 -0.22 -1.88 -6.82
C VAL A 60 0.98 -1.02 -7.18
N LYS A 61 1.96 -0.86 -6.28
CA LYS A 61 3.21 -0.10 -6.56
C LYS A 61 3.93 -0.66 -7.77
N SER A 62 4.16 -1.97 -7.82
CA SER A 62 4.88 -2.61 -8.94
C SER A 62 4.19 -2.42 -10.30
N ARG A 63 2.86 -2.30 -10.31
CA ARG A 63 2.06 -1.99 -11.52
C ARG A 63 2.15 -0.53 -11.91
N LEU A 64 2.13 0.37 -10.94
CA LEU A 64 2.28 1.81 -11.15
C LEU A 64 3.68 2.16 -11.68
N ASP A 65 4.73 1.46 -11.20
CA ASP A 65 6.09 1.64 -11.71
C ASP A 65 6.20 1.35 -13.22
N ARG A 66 5.35 0.47 -13.75
CA ARG A 66 5.27 0.21 -15.19
C ARG A 66 4.51 1.28 -15.98
N HIS A 67 3.70 2.10 -15.32
CA HIS A 67 2.96 3.23 -15.90
C HIS A 67 3.61 4.59 -15.61
N MET A 68 4.80 4.60 -14.99
CA MET A 68 5.55 5.79 -14.56
C MET A 68 5.77 6.81 -15.69
N SER A 69 5.81 6.35 -16.94
CA SER A 69 5.95 7.20 -18.13
C SER A 69 4.84 8.26 -18.27
N LEU A 70 3.66 8.06 -17.67
CA LEU A 70 2.56 9.03 -17.68
C LEU A 70 2.66 10.11 -16.60
N ARG A 71 3.44 9.89 -15.52
CA ARG A 71 3.56 10.82 -14.39
C ARG A 71 4.80 11.70 -14.42
N LEU A 72 5.78 11.41 -15.28
CA LEU A 72 7.05 12.15 -15.35
C LEU A 72 6.88 13.67 -15.59
N GLY A 73 5.80 14.08 -16.26
CA GLY A 73 5.52 15.51 -16.49
C GLY A 73 5.08 16.28 -15.23
N GLU A 74 4.56 15.59 -14.22
CA GLU A 74 4.07 16.21 -12.97
C GLU A 74 5.12 16.17 -11.84
N VAL A 75 6.22 15.43 -12.03
CA VAL A 75 7.32 15.31 -11.06
C VAL A 75 7.97 16.67 -10.80
N GLY A 76 8.36 17.40 -11.86
CA GLY A 76 9.02 18.70 -11.72
C GLY A 76 8.20 19.75 -10.95
N PRO A 77 6.90 19.94 -11.26
CA PRO A 77 6.02 20.79 -10.46
C PRO A 77 5.91 20.38 -8.98
N ALA A 78 5.85 19.07 -8.69
CA ALA A 78 5.79 18.57 -7.33
C ALA A 78 7.11 18.80 -6.57
N GLU A 79 8.26 18.57 -7.21
CA GLU A 79 9.60 18.84 -6.66
C GLU A 79 9.78 20.32 -6.32
N ALA A 80 9.36 21.23 -7.20
CA ALA A 80 9.44 22.67 -6.95
C ALA A 80 8.61 23.11 -5.72
N VAL A 81 7.46 22.47 -5.48
CA VAL A 81 6.66 22.72 -4.27
C VAL A 81 7.39 22.21 -3.03
N VAL A 82 7.98 21.02 -3.09
CA VAL A 82 8.75 20.45 -1.97
C VAL A 82 9.97 21.32 -1.66
N ASP A 83 10.75 21.70 -2.66
CA ASP A 83 11.93 22.56 -2.51
C ASP A 83 11.57 23.91 -1.89
N ASN A 84 10.50 24.54 -2.37
CA ASN A 84 10.02 25.80 -1.81
C ASN A 84 9.61 25.66 -0.33
N VAL A 85 8.98 24.55 0.05
CA VAL A 85 8.61 24.28 1.45
C VAL A 85 9.86 24.03 2.31
N VAL A 86 10.84 23.29 1.78
CA VAL A 86 12.11 22.99 2.44
C VAL A 86 12.91 24.28 2.66
N ASP A 87 13.07 25.12 1.64
CA ASP A 87 13.77 26.41 1.75
C ASP A 87 13.07 27.34 2.75
N THR A 88 11.73 27.43 2.67
CA THR A 88 10.94 28.25 3.59
C THR A 88 11.07 27.79 5.04
N HIS A 89 11.15 26.49 5.32
CA HIS A 89 11.22 25.97 6.70
C HIS A 89 12.65 25.80 7.25
N LEU A 90 13.65 25.50 6.42
CA LEU A 90 15.05 25.38 6.85
C LEU A 90 15.69 26.75 7.12
N LEU A 91 15.29 27.80 6.42
CA LEU A 91 15.75 29.17 6.69
C LEU A 91 15.15 29.76 7.99
N VAL A 92 13.96 29.30 8.40
CA VAL A 92 13.30 29.78 9.63
C VAL A 92 13.85 29.09 10.89
N ARG A 93 14.48 27.91 10.76
CA ARG A 93 14.96 27.13 11.91
C ARG A 93 16.44 27.25 12.28
N ASN A 94 17.28 27.98 11.53
CA ASN A 94 18.68 28.17 11.97
C ASN A 94 19.41 29.42 11.42
N PRO A 95 19.28 30.60 12.05
CA PRO A 95 20.04 31.79 11.67
C PRO A 95 21.54 31.78 12.10
N GLN A 96 22.10 30.66 12.59
CA GLN A 96 23.44 30.64 13.21
C GLN A 96 24.41 29.54 12.73
N LYS A 97 24.14 28.77 11.67
CA LYS A 97 25.00 27.63 11.30
C LYS A 97 25.67 27.63 9.92
N TRP A 98 25.88 28.80 9.31
CA TRP A 98 26.85 28.93 8.23
C TRP A 98 27.80 30.09 8.49
N ARG A 99 29.06 29.75 8.81
CA ARG A 99 30.24 30.59 8.62
C ARG A 99 31.22 29.78 7.78
N PRO A 100 31.80 30.37 6.71
CA PRO A 100 32.72 29.67 5.81
C PRO A 100 33.95 29.14 6.54
#